data_AF-R7W232-F1
#
_entry.id   AF-R7W232-F1
#
_cell.length_a   1.000
_cell.length_b   1.000
_cell.length_c   1.000
_cell.angle_alpha   90.00
_cell.angle_beta   90.00
_cell.angle_gamma   90.00
#
_symmetry.space_group_name_H-M   'P 1'
#
loop_
_entity.id
_entity.type
_entity.pdbx_description
1 polymer ?
#
loop_
_entity_poly.entity_id
_entity_poly.type
_entity_poly.pdbx_seq_one_letter_code
_entity_poly.pdbx_strand_id
1 'polypeptide(L)'
;MEDLAVDKIVNNGVGLVDPEHARELYEGLHSHLQASGIDGVKVDVIHLLEMLCEEYGGRVELAKAYFQGLTESVCRHFGGNGVIASMEHCNDFMLLGTEAVALGRVGDDFWFSGVLGAFNCQGGGWSPEARRNKCWSQCSVPVTARAGPADVEWTQGTAHPVAVEGAAQFAVYFVEAKKLELLLPEETAENTGGAVQAFESSEVGNGEVTVEVAVKGAEEMAAYSSAKPRLCKVEGEDAEFAYKDGVVTVAVPWSGSSSKLSRVEYVY
;
A
#
# COMPACT_ATOMS: atom_id res chain seq x y z
N MET A 1 12.15 3.43 -17.63
CA MET A 1 11.24 2.49 -18.30
C MET A 1 10.37 3.34 -19.21
N GLU A 2 10.27 3.01 -20.50
CA GLU A 2 9.25 3.65 -21.35
C GLU A 2 7.90 3.28 -20.76
N ASP A 3 7.12 4.29 -20.38
CA ASP A 3 5.74 4.08 -20.01
C ASP A 3 4.94 4.09 -21.32
N LEU A 4 4.73 2.88 -21.84
CA LEU A 4 4.03 2.67 -23.09
C LEU A 4 2.61 3.26 -23.08
N ALA A 5 1.98 3.46 -21.92
CA ALA A 5 0.67 4.08 -21.83
C ALA A 5 0.78 5.61 -22.01
N VAL A 6 1.73 6.24 -21.32
CA VAL A 6 1.99 7.70 -21.45
C VAL A 6 2.45 8.06 -22.87
N ASP A 7 3.38 7.29 -23.43
CA ASP A 7 3.88 7.53 -24.79
C ASP A 7 2.77 7.41 -25.83
N LYS A 8 1.80 6.50 -25.62
CA LYS A 8 0.63 6.36 -26.48
C LYS A 8 -0.34 7.52 -26.35
N ILE A 9 -0.53 8.07 -25.15
CA ILE A 9 -1.39 9.25 -24.93
C ILE A 9 -0.81 10.46 -25.65
N VAL A 10 0.50 10.71 -25.54
CA VAL A 10 1.16 11.85 -26.20
C VAL A 10 1.09 11.75 -27.72
N ASN A 11 1.31 10.55 -28.26
CA ASN A 11 1.36 10.35 -29.71
C ASN A 11 -0.02 10.30 -30.39
N ASN A 12 -1.04 9.75 -29.70
CA ASN A 12 -2.35 9.51 -30.31
C ASN A 12 -3.44 10.47 -29.82
N GLY A 13 -3.19 11.23 -28.75
CA GLY A 13 -4.19 12.03 -28.09
C GLY A 13 -5.19 11.19 -27.29
N VAL A 14 -6.08 11.89 -26.58
CA VAL A 14 -7.15 11.29 -25.78
C VAL A 14 -8.49 11.77 -26.31
N GLY A 15 -9.39 10.83 -26.62
CA GLY A 15 -10.77 11.14 -26.92
C GLY A 15 -11.57 11.28 -25.63
N LEU A 16 -12.40 12.32 -25.56
CA LEU A 16 -13.39 12.51 -24.50
C LEU A 16 -14.78 12.30 -25.12
N VAL A 17 -15.63 11.48 -24.49
CA VAL A 17 -17.06 11.46 -24.82
C VAL A 17 -17.67 12.74 -24.26
N ASP A 18 -18.53 13.39 -25.03
CA ASP A 18 -19.21 14.59 -24.53
C ASP A 18 -19.89 14.28 -23.17
N PRO A 19 -19.70 15.10 -22.12
CA PRO A 19 -20.21 14.80 -20.78
C PRO A 19 -21.72 14.57 -20.71
N GLU A 20 -22.51 15.14 -21.64
CA GLU A 20 -23.95 14.86 -21.72
C GLU A 20 -24.25 13.38 -22.01
N HIS A 21 -23.32 12.69 -22.67
CA HIS A 21 -23.42 11.29 -23.04
C HIS A 21 -22.58 10.36 -22.15
N ALA A 22 -21.92 10.88 -21.10
CA ALA A 22 -21.10 10.06 -20.19
C ALA A 22 -21.89 8.93 -19.54
N ARG A 23 -23.16 9.18 -19.22
CA ARG A 23 -24.08 8.15 -18.70
C ARG A 23 -24.32 7.04 -19.71
N GLU A 24 -24.52 7.36 -20.98
CA GLU A 24 -24.78 6.38 -22.04
C GLU A 24 -23.54 5.54 -22.33
N LEU A 25 -22.35 6.15 -22.26
CA LEU A 25 -21.08 5.45 -22.34
C LEU A 25 -20.98 4.36 -21.26
N TYR A 26 -21.13 4.74 -19.99
CA TYR A 26 -21.02 3.79 -18.89
C TYR A 26 -22.15 2.76 -18.90
N GLU A 27 -23.40 3.18 -19.17
CA GLU A 27 -24.53 2.27 -19.35
C GLU A 27 -24.24 1.21 -20.41
N GLY A 28 -23.80 1.63 -21.61
CA GLY A 28 -23.52 0.71 -22.70
C GLY A 28 -22.40 -0.29 -22.37
N LEU A 29 -21.31 0.20 -21.78
CA LEU A 29 -20.19 -0.65 -21.37
C LEU A 29 -20.60 -1.61 -20.25
N HIS A 30 -21.17 -1.11 -19.17
CA HIS A 30 -21.46 -1.89 -17.98
C HIS A 30 -22.64 -2.84 -18.17
N SER A 31 -23.68 -2.45 -18.91
CA SER A 31 -24.77 -3.37 -19.25
C SER A 31 -24.28 -4.55 -20.08
N HIS A 32 -23.33 -4.32 -21.00
CA HIS A 32 -22.72 -5.40 -21.78
C HIS A 32 -21.83 -6.31 -20.92
N LEU A 33 -21.01 -5.73 -20.04
CA LEU A 33 -20.17 -6.49 -19.11
C LEU A 33 -21.05 -7.32 -18.14
N GLN A 34 -22.10 -6.72 -17.59
CA GLN A 34 -23.09 -7.41 -16.75
C GLN A 34 -23.79 -8.55 -17.49
N ALA A 35 -24.25 -8.31 -18.72
CA ALA A 35 -24.87 -9.36 -19.55
C ALA A 35 -23.89 -10.50 -19.89
N SER A 36 -22.60 -10.20 -19.88
CA SER A 36 -21.51 -11.19 -20.02
C SER A 36 -21.13 -11.87 -18.70
N GLY A 37 -21.82 -11.54 -17.61
CA GLY A 37 -21.66 -12.16 -16.29
C GLY A 37 -20.62 -11.52 -15.37
N ILE A 38 -20.14 -10.31 -15.69
CA ILE A 38 -19.19 -9.55 -14.85
C ILE A 38 -19.95 -8.72 -13.81
N ASP A 39 -19.44 -8.61 -12.58
CA ASP A 39 -20.11 -8.02 -11.42
C ASP A 39 -19.45 -6.74 -10.86
N GLY A 40 -18.34 -6.30 -11.45
CA GLY A 40 -17.62 -5.08 -11.09
C GLY A 40 -16.58 -4.70 -12.12
N VAL A 41 -15.99 -3.51 -11.97
CA VAL A 41 -15.03 -2.95 -12.93
C VAL A 41 -13.83 -2.28 -12.25
N LYS A 42 -12.64 -2.49 -12.80
CA LYS A 42 -11.46 -1.66 -12.51
C LYS A 42 -11.46 -0.49 -13.49
N VAL A 43 -11.63 0.73 -12.99
CA VAL A 43 -11.55 1.94 -13.81
C VAL A 43 -10.15 2.51 -13.69
N ASP A 44 -9.35 2.25 -14.72
CA ASP A 44 -7.98 2.74 -14.82
C ASP A 44 -7.92 4.14 -15.41
N VAL A 45 -6.89 4.91 -15.04
CA VAL A 45 -6.65 6.27 -15.52
C VAL A 45 -7.85 7.21 -15.26
N ILE A 46 -8.57 7.02 -14.14
CA ILE A 46 -9.85 7.72 -13.88
C ILE A 46 -9.70 9.24 -13.82
N HIS A 47 -8.50 9.73 -13.48
CA HIS A 47 -8.23 11.16 -13.36
C HIS A 47 -7.82 11.85 -14.67
N LEU A 48 -7.79 11.16 -15.81
CA LEU A 48 -7.49 11.77 -17.10
C LEU A 48 -8.42 12.94 -17.46
N LEU A 49 -9.62 12.97 -16.87
CA LEU A 49 -10.62 14.05 -17.02
C LEU A 49 -10.08 15.45 -16.69
N GLU A 50 -9.13 15.57 -15.75
CA GLU A 50 -8.53 16.87 -15.42
C GLU A 50 -7.85 17.50 -16.63
N MET A 51 -7.22 16.69 -17.48
CA MET A 51 -6.50 17.18 -18.66
C MET A 51 -7.43 17.62 -19.79
N LEU A 52 -8.72 17.32 -19.71
CA LEU A 52 -9.67 17.48 -20.82
C LEU A 52 -10.81 18.46 -20.51
N CYS A 53 -10.75 19.12 -19.35
CA CYS A 53 -11.91 19.80 -18.77
C CYS A 53 -12.13 21.27 -19.19
N GLU A 54 -11.17 21.88 -19.89
CA GLU A 54 -11.15 23.32 -20.17
C GLU A 54 -12.45 23.81 -20.83
N GLU A 55 -12.94 23.07 -21.83
CA GLU A 55 -14.12 23.45 -22.61
C GLU A 55 -15.45 22.98 -21.97
N TYR A 56 -15.39 22.28 -20.83
CA TYR A 56 -16.54 21.60 -20.21
C TYR A 56 -16.89 22.16 -18.82
N GLY A 57 -16.72 23.47 -18.64
CA GLY A 57 -16.98 24.14 -17.35
C GLY A 57 -15.89 23.89 -16.30
N GLY A 58 -14.75 23.33 -16.71
CA GLY A 58 -13.62 23.06 -15.84
C GLY A 58 -13.70 21.71 -15.14
N ARG A 59 -12.60 21.38 -14.45
CA ARG A 59 -12.33 20.04 -13.87
C ARG A 59 -13.48 19.48 -13.07
N VAL A 60 -14.05 20.30 -12.19
CA VAL A 60 -15.11 19.89 -11.27
C VAL A 60 -16.41 19.58 -12.01
N GLU A 61 -16.80 20.38 -12.99
CA GLU A 61 -18.05 20.17 -13.74
C GLU A 61 -17.94 18.94 -14.65
N LEU A 62 -16.79 18.76 -15.33
CA LEU A 62 -16.54 17.54 -16.10
C LEU A 62 -16.49 16.29 -15.22
N ALA A 63 -15.80 16.36 -14.08
CA ALA A 63 -15.73 15.26 -13.12
C ALA A 63 -17.11 14.89 -12.59
N LYS A 64 -17.97 15.85 -12.24
CA LYS A 64 -19.35 15.58 -11.80
C LYS A 64 -20.13 14.77 -12.84
N ALA A 65 -20.10 15.18 -14.12
CA ALA A 65 -20.82 14.48 -15.17
C ALA A 65 -20.36 13.02 -15.33
N TYR A 66 -19.04 12.81 -15.32
CA TYR A 66 -18.46 11.47 -15.48
C TYR A 66 -18.60 10.60 -14.25
N PHE A 67 -18.35 11.12 -13.04
CA PHE A 67 -18.57 10.37 -11.80
C PHE A 67 -20.06 10.08 -11.58
N GLN A 68 -20.96 10.99 -11.95
CA GLN A 68 -22.40 10.72 -11.92
C GLN A 68 -22.77 9.59 -12.88
N GLY A 69 -22.32 9.66 -14.14
CA GLY A 69 -22.57 8.59 -15.12
C GLY A 69 -22.00 7.23 -14.68
N LEU A 70 -20.78 7.24 -14.13
CA LEU A 70 -20.12 6.07 -13.56
C LEU A 70 -20.94 5.51 -12.40
N THR A 71 -21.28 6.33 -11.40
CA THR A 71 -22.04 5.94 -10.22
C THR A 71 -23.42 5.41 -10.58
N GLU A 72 -24.18 6.10 -11.42
CA GLU A 72 -25.51 5.64 -11.84
C GLU A 72 -25.46 4.27 -12.52
N SER A 73 -24.49 4.09 -13.42
CA SER A 73 -24.32 2.84 -14.15
C SER A 73 -23.87 1.69 -13.23
N VAL A 74 -22.93 1.95 -12.32
CA VAL A 74 -22.46 0.96 -11.32
C VAL A 74 -23.59 0.59 -10.35
N CYS A 75 -24.41 1.55 -9.90
CA CYS A 75 -25.61 1.29 -9.11
C CYS A 75 -26.59 0.36 -9.83
N ARG A 76 -26.79 0.57 -11.13
CA ARG A 76 -27.71 -0.23 -11.93
C ARG A 76 -27.21 -1.64 -12.20
N HIS A 77 -25.92 -1.79 -12.50
CA HIS A 77 -25.40 -3.05 -13.04
C HIS A 77 -24.57 -3.86 -12.03
N PHE A 78 -23.97 -3.20 -11.04
CA PHE A 78 -22.97 -3.79 -10.13
C PHE A 78 -23.27 -3.48 -8.65
N GLY A 79 -24.51 -3.14 -8.30
CA GLY A 79 -24.95 -2.99 -6.90
C GLY A 79 -24.47 -1.73 -6.18
N GLY A 80 -23.78 -0.82 -6.85
CA GLY A 80 -23.50 0.55 -6.37
C GLY A 80 -22.11 0.82 -5.81
N ASN A 81 -21.28 -0.19 -5.56
CA ASN A 81 -19.91 -0.01 -5.06
C ASN A 81 -18.90 -0.93 -5.76
N GLY A 82 -19.20 -1.38 -6.99
CA GLY A 82 -18.41 -2.35 -7.72
C GLY A 82 -17.20 -1.79 -8.46
N VAL A 83 -16.67 -0.61 -8.08
CA VAL A 83 -15.51 0.00 -8.76
C VAL A 83 -14.23 -0.10 -7.93
N ILE A 84 -13.16 -0.57 -8.58
CA ILE A 84 -11.78 -0.36 -8.14
C ILE A 84 -11.21 0.79 -8.98
N ALA A 85 -10.91 1.93 -8.37
CA ALA A 85 -10.31 3.05 -9.07
C ALA A 85 -8.79 2.93 -9.09
N SER A 86 -8.24 3.46 -10.16
CA SER A 86 -6.80 3.52 -10.39
C SER A 86 -6.43 4.88 -10.98
N MET A 87 -5.28 5.39 -10.53
CA MET A 87 -4.77 6.72 -10.86
C MET A 87 -5.71 7.85 -10.39
N GLU A 88 -6.36 7.65 -9.26
CA GLU A 88 -7.43 8.48 -8.67
C GLU A 88 -6.90 9.66 -7.81
N HIS A 89 -5.81 10.28 -8.25
CA HIS A 89 -4.95 11.13 -7.42
C HIS A 89 -5.45 12.57 -7.12
N CYS A 90 -6.76 12.83 -7.20
CA CYS A 90 -7.32 14.17 -6.98
C CYS A 90 -8.41 14.22 -5.91
N ASN A 91 -8.70 15.42 -5.42
CA ASN A 91 -9.75 15.61 -4.42
C ASN A 91 -11.16 15.31 -4.97
N ASP A 92 -11.38 15.41 -6.28
CA ASP A 92 -12.69 15.10 -6.87
C ASP A 92 -13.01 13.62 -6.73
N PHE A 93 -12.01 12.74 -6.78
CA PHE A 93 -12.18 11.33 -6.46
C PHE A 93 -12.72 11.14 -5.04
N MET A 94 -12.12 11.80 -4.06
CA MET A 94 -12.56 11.73 -2.66
C MET A 94 -13.97 12.29 -2.45
N LEU A 95 -14.36 13.31 -3.22
CA LEU A 95 -15.62 14.02 -3.06
C LEU A 95 -16.78 13.48 -3.92
N LEU A 96 -16.49 12.94 -5.10
CA LEU A 96 -17.48 12.54 -6.11
C LEU A 96 -17.45 11.03 -6.39
N GLY A 97 -16.31 10.36 -6.20
CA GLY A 97 -16.11 8.97 -6.57
C GLY A 97 -16.37 7.96 -5.44
N THR A 98 -16.34 8.38 -4.18
CA THR A 98 -16.42 7.49 -3.01
C THR A 98 -17.76 6.80 -2.82
N GLU A 99 -18.81 7.23 -3.52
CA GLU A 99 -20.10 6.51 -3.56
C GLU A 99 -20.01 5.21 -4.37
N ALA A 100 -19.32 5.26 -5.53
CA ALA A 100 -19.22 4.12 -6.45
C ALA A 100 -17.91 3.34 -6.33
N VAL A 101 -16.83 3.99 -5.88
CA VAL A 101 -15.51 3.40 -5.76
C VAL A 101 -15.29 2.86 -4.36
N ALA A 102 -15.21 1.54 -4.25
CA ALA A 102 -14.95 0.85 -3.01
C ALA A 102 -13.46 0.77 -2.65
N LEU A 103 -12.57 0.75 -3.65
CA LEU A 103 -11.12 0.61 -3.45
C LEU A 103 -10.34 1.52 -4.40
N GLY A 104 -9.37 2.26 -3.87
CA GLY A 104 -8.42 3.07 -4.65
C GLY A 104 -7.02 2.43 -4.66
N ARG A 105 -6.38 2.39 -5.83
CA ARG A 105 -5.01 1.89 -5.96
C ARG A 105 -4.02 2.95 -5.47
N VAL A 106 -3.45 2.71 -4.30
CA VAL A 106 -2.45 3.58 -3.65
C VAL A 106 -1.03 3.50 -4.24
N GLY A 107 -0.80 2.65 -5.25
CA GLY A 107 0.52 2.38 -5.83
C GLY A 107 0.44 1.98 -7.31
N ASP A 108 1.53 1.46 -7.86
CA ASP A 108 1.58 0.89 -9.21
C ASP A 108 1.09 -0.59 -9.21
N ASP A 109 0.97 -1.24 -10.37
CA ASP A 109 0.36 -2.58 -10.49
C ASP A 109 1.16 -3.75 -9.83
N PHE A 110 0.45 -4.73 -9.24
CA PHE A 110 0.98 -5.94 -8.55
C PHE A 110 0.63 -7.26 -9.29
N TRP A 111 1.41 -8.37 -9.12
CA TRP A 111 1.34 -9.56 -10.01
C TRP A 111 1.15 -11.02 -9.35
N PHE A 112 0.43 -11.28 -8.20
CA PHE A 112 0.21 -12.65 -7.52
C PHE A 112 -1.16 -12.88 -6.71
N SER A 113 -1.63 -14.10 -6.21
CA SER A 113 -3.03 -14.43 -5.67
C SER A 113 -3.27 -14.82 -4.16
N GLY A 114 -4.32 -14.27 -3.51
CA GLY A 114 -4.79 -14.56 -2.13
C GLY A 114 -3.96 -13.85 -1.05
N VAL A 115 -4.36 -12.66 -0.62
CA VAL A 115 -3.43 -11.70 0.01
C VAL A 115 -4.02 -10.99 1.23
N LEU A 116 -3.34 -11.15 2.37
CA LEU A 116 -3.46 -10.27 3.53
C LEU A 116 -2.39 -9.18 3.40
N GLY A 117 -2.81 -7.99 2.98
CA GLY A 117 -1.94 -6.82 2.82
C GLY A 117 -2.01 -5.92 4.04
N ALA A 118 -0.93 -5.84 4.81
CA ALA A 118 -0.81 -4.89 5.90
C ALA A 118 0.35 -3.93 5.61
N PHE A 119 0.02 -2.66 5.46
CA PHE A 119 0.94 -1.61 5.02
C PHE A 119 1.05 -0.54 6.11
N ASN A 120 2.28 -0.10 6.41
CA ASN A 120 2.48 1.06 7.27
C ASN A 120 2.32 2.34 6.44
N CYS A 121 1.13 2.95 6.46
CA CYS A 121 0.83 4.17 5.70
C CYS A 121 1.25 5.46 6.42
N GLN A 122 2.41 5.48 7.07
CA GLN A 122 2.85 6.64 7.85
C GLN A 122 3.89 7.50 7.15
N GLY A 123 3.74 8.82 7.31
CA GLY A 123 4.73 9.84 6.98
C GLY A 123 4.91 10.20 5.49
N GLY A 124 4.56 9.33 4.55
CA GLY A 124 4.75 9.57 3.11
C GLY A 124 3.62 10.38 2.46
N GLY A 125 3.96 11.51 1.84
CA GLY A 125 3.06 12.28 0.99
C GLY A 125 3.76 12.83 -0.24
N TRP A 126 3.03 12.95 -1.35
CA TRP A 126 3.55 13.53 -2.59
C TRP A 126 3.89 15.01 -2.39
N SER A 127 5.14 15.42 -2.59
CA SER A 127 5.54 16.84 -2.54
C SER A 127 5.49 17.45 -3.94
N PRO A 128 4.60 18.42 -4.19
CA PRO A 128 4.48 19.03 -5.52
C PRO A 128 5.75 19.77 -5.96
N GLU A 129 6.46 20.45 -5.06
CA GLU A 129 7.69 21.19 -5.42
C GLU A 129 8.89 20.29 -5.74
N ALA A 130 9.01 19.14 -5.07
CA ALA A 130 10.13 18.21 -5.31
C ALA A 130 9.77 17.05 -6.25
N ARG A 131 8.50 16.96 -6.68
CA ARG A 131 7.94 15.92 -7.55
C ARG A 131 8.33 14.50 -7.14
N ARG A 132 8.31 14.24 -5.83
CA ARG A 132 8.55 12.92 -5.25
C ARG A 132 7.76 12.76 -3.97
N ASN A 133 7.50 11.51 -3.60
CA ASN A 133 7.04 11.18 -2.26
C ASN A 133 8.10 11.66 -1.24
N LYS A 134 7.71 12.54 -0.33
CA LYS A 134 8.51 12.96 0.81
C LYS A 134 7.92 12.32 2.05
N CYS A 135 8.76 11.61 2.80
CA CYS A 135 8.40 11.16 4.12
C CYS A 135 8.71 12.27 5.12
N TRP A 136 7.72 12.70 5.90
CA TRP A 136 7.92 13.60 7.02
C TRP A 136 8.24 12.74 8.25
N SER A 137 9.52 12.73 8.65
CA SER A 137 10.06 11.90 9.74
C SER A 137 9.35 12.07 11.09
N GLN A 138 8.66 13.19 11.29
CA GLN A 138 7.83 13.47 12.47
C GLN A 138 6.48 12.71 12.53
N CYS A 139 6.02 12.17 11.39
CA CYS A 139 4.76 11.43 11.26
C CYS A 139 5.00 9.94 10.98
N SER A 140 6.27 9.56 10.83
CA SER A 140 6.72 8.19 10.63
C SER A 140 7.00 7.61 12.02
N VAL A 141 6.02 6.90 12.58
CA VAL A 141 6.21 6.17 13.83
C VAL A 141 6.03 4.65 13.60
N PRO A 142 6.84 3.84 14.27
CA PRO A 142 6.71 2.41 14.25
C PRO A 142 5.42 1.87 14.79
N VAL A 143 4.86 0.95 14.03
CA VAL A 143 3.65 0.23 14.38
C VAL A 143 3.91 -1.23 14.04
N THR A 144 3.83 -2.09 15.05
CA THR A 144 3.72 -3.53 14.83
C THR A 144 2.25 -3.80 14.53
N ALA A 145 1.96 -4.24 13.31
CA ALA A 145 0.65 -4.79 13.01
C ALA A 145 0.73 -6.30 13.19
N ARG A 146 -0.26 -6.89 13.86
CA ARG A 146 -0.43 -8.35 13.85
C ARG A 146 -1.64 -8.64 13.00
N ALA A 147 -1.52 -9.63 12.14
CA ALA A 147 -2.62 -10.04 11.29
C ALA A 147 -2.60 -11.55 11.21
N GLY A 148 -3.79 -12.15 11.23
CA GLY A 148 -3.97 -13.59 11.23
C GLY A 148 -5.14 -14.01 10.35
N PRO A 149 -5.43 -15.31 10.30
CA PRO A 149 -6.51 -15.83 9.48
C PRO A 149 -7.87 -15.22 9.84
N ALA A 150 -8.12 -14.95 11.11
CA ALA A 150 -9.38 -14.34 11.55
C ALA A 150 -9.62 -12.91 11.00
N ASP A 151 -8.59 -12.22 10.53
CA ASP A 151 -8.68 -10.85 9.98
C ASP A 151 -8.99 -10.85 8.47
N VAL A 152 -8.97 -12.01 7.82
CA VAL A 152 -9.31 -12.16 6.41
C VAL A 152 -10.81 -12.38 6.29
N GLU A 153 -11.46 -11.59 5.46
CA GLU A 153 -12.90 -11.67 5.20
C GLU A 153 -13.23 -12.83 4.25
N TRP A 154 -13.01 -14.08 4.70
CA TRP A 154 -13.12 -15.31 3.88
C TRP A 154 -14.48 -15.52 3.20
N THR A 155 -15.51 -14.85 3.70
CA THR A 155 -16.89 -14.94 3.22
C THR A 155 -17.30 -13.77 2.33
N GLN A 156 -16.44 -12.77 2.10
CA GLN A 156 -16.69 -11.72 1.12
C GLN A 156 -16.36 -12.21 -0.30
N GLY A 157 -17.34 -12.11 -1.20
CA GLY A 157 -17.30 -12.65 -2.56
C GLY A 157 -18.47 -13.61 -2.80
N THR A 158 -19.49 -13.16 -3.53
CA THR A 158 -20.79 -13.84 -3.65
C THR A 158 -20.76 -15.13 -4.48
N ALA A 159 -19.71 -15.34 -5.29
CA ALA A 159 -19.64 -16.49 -6.20
C ALA A 159 -19.15 -17.77 -5.52
N HIS A 160 -18.12 -17.68 -4.68
CA HIS A 160 -17.46 -18.84 -4.06
C HIS A 160 -16.85 -18.48 -2.69
N PRO A 161 -17.66 -18.39 -1.62
CA PRO A 161 -17.12 -18.16 -0.29
C PRO A 161 -16.15 -19.28 0.08
N VAL A 162 -14.99 -18.93 0.63
CA VAL A 162 -14.01 -19.92 1.09
C VAL A 162 -14.54 -20.51 2.39
N ALA A 163 -14.93 -21.79 2.37
CA ALA A 163 -15.40 -22.49 3.57
C ALA A 163 -14.22 -22.72 4.52
N VAL A 164 -14.13 -21.90 5.55
CA VAL A 164 -13.11 -21.99 6.61
C VAL A 164 -13.63 -22.66 7.89
N GLU A 165 -14.93 -22.97 7.95
CA GLU A 165 -15.55 -23.64 9.10
C GLU A 165 -14.97 -25.06 9.26
N GLY A 166 -14.31 -25.31 10.39
CA GLY A 166 -13.60 -26.57 10.66
C GLY A 166 -12.16 -26.62 10.17
N ALA A 167 -11.63 -25.55 9.56
CA ALA A 167 -10.21 -25.47 9.23
C ALA A 167 -9.37 -25.42 10.52
N ALA A 168 -8.45 -26.38 10.66
CA ALA A 168 -7.59 -26.47 11.85
C ALA A 168 -6.38 -25.53 11.76
N GLN A 169 -5.92 -25.19 10.55
CA GLN A 169 -4.73 -24.37 10.30
C GLN A 169 -4.83 -23.65 8.94
N PHE A 170 -4.11 -22.53 8.83
CA PHE A 170 -4.04 -21.67 7.65
C PHE A 170 -2.58 -21.45 7.25
N ALA A 171 -2.31 -21.54 5.95
CA ALA A 171 -0.98 -21.29 5.40
C ALA A 171 -0.80 -19.80 5.09
N VAL A 172 0.14 -19.15 5.76
CA VAL A 172 0.47 -17.72 5.60
C VAL A 172 1.86 -17.60 4.99
N TYR A 173 1.95 -16.94 3.83
CA TYR A 173 3.22 -16.74 3.13
C TYR A 173 3.73 -15.32 3.32
N PHE A 174 4.89 -15.20 3.96
CA PHE A 174 5.61 -13.95 4.13
C PHE A 174 6.47 -13.71 2.89
N VAL A 175 5.99 -12.86 1.98
CA VAL A 175 6.59 -12.64 0.66
C VAL A 175 8.08 -12.26 0.75
N GLU A 176 8.41 -11.28 1.60
CA GLU A 176 9.79 -10.81 1.79
C GLU A 176 10.69 -11.88 2.46
N ALA A 177 10.17 -12.54 3.50
CA ALA A 177 10.90 -13.61 4.18
C ALA A 177 10.95 -14.92 3.36
N LYS A 178 10.24 -14.98 2.23
CA LYS A 178 10.02 -16.17 1.40
C LYS A 178 9.67 -17.41 2.21
N LYS A 179 8.87 -17.21 3.26
CA LYS A 179 8.58 -18.22 4.29
C LYS A 179 7.10 -18.52 4.30
N LEU A 180 6.76 -19.80 4.37
CA LEU A 180 5.39 -20.27 4.62
C LEU A 180 5.30 -20.72 6.08
N GLU A 181 4.32 -20.21 6.81
CA GLU A 181 3.98 -20.67 8.16
C GLU A 181 2.55 -21.20 8.20
N LEU A 182 2.29 -22.09 9.15
CA LEU A 182 0.94 -22.57 9.45
C LEU A 182 0.48 -21.93 10.75
N LEU A 183 -0.58 -21.13 10.69
CA LEU A 183 -1.21 -20.50 11.84
C LEU A 183 -2.50 -21.23 12.20
N LEU A 184 -2.77 -21.39 13.48
CA LEU A 184 -4.11 -21.73 13.96
C LEU A 184 -5.09 -20.57 13.65
N PRO A 185 -6.41 -20.82 13.60
CA PRO A 185 -7.41 -19.80 13.25
C PRO A 185 -7.33 -18.51 14.09
N GLU A 186 -6.98 -18.65 15.36
CA GLU A 186 -6.86 -17.57 16.35
C GLU A 186 -5.46 -16.96 16.44
N GLU A 187 -4.47 -17.56 15.77
CA GLU A 187 -3.09 -17.09 15.82
C GLU A 187 -2.87 -15.92 14.86
N THR A 188 -1.98 -15.03 15.26
CA THR A 188 -1.61 -13.85 14.48
C THR A 188 -0.10 -13.78 14.33
N ALA A 189 0.35 -13.38 13.14
CA ALA A 189 1.76 -13.16 12.86
C ALA A 189 2.10 -11.68 12.95
N GLU A 190 3.33 -11.39 13.39
CA GLU A 190 3.84 -10.02 13.39
C GLU A 190 4.22 -9.57 11.99
N ASN A 191 3.70 -8.40 11.60
CA ASN A 191 4.12 -7.65 10.43
C ASN A 191 4.90 -6.42 10.90
N THR A 192 6.23 -6.55 10.91
CA THR A 192 7.18 -5.54 11.39
C THR A 192 7.62 -4.54 10.33
N GLY A 193 6.93 -4.47 9.17
CA GLY A 193 7.15 -3.44 8.15
C GLY A 193 7.01 -2.00 8.67
N GLY A 194 6.57 -1.80 9.91
CA GLY A 194 6.57 -0.52 10.60
C GLY A 194 7.72 -0.27 11.59
N ALA A 195 8.50 -1.26 12.05
CA ALA A 195 9.47 -1.08 13.14
C ALA A 195 10.59 -0.05 12.84
N VAL A 196 11.03 0.01 11.58
CA VAL A 196 12.16 0.82 11.10
C VAL A 196 11.67 2.14 10.50
N GLN A 197 12.34 3.24 10.83
CA GLN A 197 11.91 4.59 10.48
C GLN A 197 12.95 5.42 9.75
N ALA A 198 14.21 5.17 10.07
CA ALA A 198 15.32 5.79 9.40
C ALA A 198 16.49 4.81 9.39
N PHE A 199 17.35 5.00 8.38
CA PHE A 199 18.53 4.20 8.16
C PHE A 199 19.61 5.13 7.62
N GLU A 200 20.77 5.14 8.25
CA GLU A 200 21.93 5.93 7.84
C GLU A 200 23.20 5.09 7.93
N SER A 201 24.09 5.21 6.94
CA SER A 201 25.40 4.56 6.94
C SER A 201 26.50 5.61 6.81
N SER A 202 27.57 5.46 7.56
CA SER A 202 28.74 6.34 7.49
C SER A 202 30.03 5.55 7.53
N GLU A 203 31.06 6.07 6.84
CA GLU A 203 32.41 5.54 6.88
C GLU A 203 33.29 6.53 7.63
N VAL A 204 33.91 6.08 8.72
CA VAL A 204 34.83 6.91 9.52
C VAL A 204 36.26 6.65 9.03
N GLY A 205 37.14 7.66 9.09
CA GLY A 205 38.44 7.77 8.39
C GLY A 205 39.52 6.69 8.67
N ASN A 206 39.14 5.54 9.20
CA ASN A 206 39.93 4.32 9.41
C ASN A 206 39.35 3.10 8.63
N GLY A 207 38.32 3.28 7.81
CA GLY A 207 37.64 2.20 7.08
C GLY A 207 36.60 1.43 7.92
N GLU A 208 36.29 1.93 9.13
CA GLU A 208 35.19 1.42 9.96
C GLU A 208 33.87 1.93 9.40
N VAL A 209 32.90 1.02 9.24
CA VAL A 209 31.58 1.34 8.71
C VAL A 209 30.57 1.24 9.84
N THR A 210 29.84 2.33 10.10
CA THR A 210 28.76 2.36 11.07
C THR A 210 27.43 2.48 10.36
N VAL A 211 26.48 1.63 10.76
CA VAL A 211 25.10 1.63 10.27
C VAL A 211 24.19 1.94 11.45
N GLU A 212 23.48 3.08 11.41
CA GLU A 212 22.49 3.46 12.41
C GLU A 212 21.08 3.22 11.87
N VAL A 213 20.24 2.56 12.68
CA VAL A 213 18.84 2.32 12.38
C VAL A 213 17.99 2.91 13.49
N ALA A 214 17.07 3.81 13.12
CA ALA A 214 16.08 4.33 14.05
C ALA A 214 14.84 3.42 14.02
N VAL A 215 14.50 2.86 15.17
CA VAL A 215 13.38 1.93 15.36
C VAL A 215 12.43 2.40 16.44
N LYS A 216 11.24 1.84 16.51
CA LYS A 216 10.35 1.98 17.68
C LYS A 216 9.61 0.68 17.90
N GLY A 217 9.27 0.54 19.17
CA GLY A 217 9.06 -0.73 19.81
C GLY A 217 10.10 -0.86 20.91
N ALA A 218 9.91 -1.88 21.72
CA ALA A 218 10.94 -2.41 22.59
C ALA A 218 11.15 -3.86 22.19
N GLU A 219 11.97 -4.56 22.94
CA GLU A 219 12.28 -5.99 22.77
C GLU A 219 13.32 -6.23 21.67
N GLU A 220 13.39 -7.46 21.18
CA GLU A 220 14.45 -7.91 20.31
C GLU A 220 14.27 -7.34 18.90
N MET A 221 15.21 -6.49 18.49
CA MET A 221 15.35 -6.07 17.11
C MET A 221 16.24 -7.06 16.37
N ALA A 222 15.70 -7.70 15.34
CA ALA A 222 16.46 -8.52 14.43
C ALA A 222 16.77 -7.74 13.14
N ALA A 223 18.02 -7.79 12.70
CA ALA A 223 18.44 -7.31 11.40
C ALA A 223 19.30 -8.38 10.70
N TYR A 224 19.17 -8.51 9.38
CA TYR A 224 20.08 -9.33 8.61
C TYR A 224 21.39 -8.57 8.37
N SER A 225 22.53 -9.22 8.58
CA SER A 225 23.84 -8.75 8.19
C SER A 225 24.69 -9.86 7.61
N SER A 226 25.29 -9.60 6.44
CA SER A 226 26.19 -10.55 5.77
C SER A 226 27.53 -10.73 6.50
N ALA A 227 27.86 -9.83 7.41
CA ALA A 227 29.04 -9.90 8.27
C ALA A 227 28.60 -9.79 9.73
N LYS A 228 29.34 -10.42 10.64
CA LYS A 228 29.09 -10.24 12.07
C LYS A 228 29.50 -8.81 12.47
N PRO A 229 28.61 -7.97 13.04
CA PRO A 229 29.02 -6.69 13.60
C PRO A 229 30.12 -6.90 14.64
N ARG A 230 31.06 -5.98 14.71
CA ARG A 230 32.10 -5.98 15.74
C ARG A 230 31.52 -5.51 17.08
N LEU A 231 30.56 -4.59 17.01
CA LEU A 231 29.86 -4.00 18.15
C LEU A 231 28.45 -3.59 17.72
N CYS A 232 27.48 -3.75 18.62
CA CYS A 232 26.18 -3.10 18.50
C CYS A 232 26.04 -2.09 19.62
N LYS A 233 25.41 -0.95 19.34
CA LYS A 233 25.06 0.04 20.36
C LYS A 233 23.58 0.31 20.32
N VAL A 234 23.02 0.60 21.49
CA VAL A 234 21.66 1.09 21.62
C VAL A 234 21.72 2.39 22.40
N GLU A 235 21.23 3.47 21.80
CA GLU A 235 21.37 4.84 22.33
C GLU A 235 22.84 5.25 22.57
N GLY A 236 23.76 4.78 21.74
CA GLY A 236 25.19 5.09 21.83
C GLY A 236 25.94 4.31 22.92
N GLU A 237 25.25 3.52 23.73
CA GLU A 237 25.83 2.61 24.73
C GLU A 237 26.01 1.21 24.14
N ASP A 238 27.09 0.54 24.51
CA ASP A 238 27.37 -0.83 24.05
C ASP A 238 26.25 -1.79 24.48
N ALA A 239 25.73 -2.56 23.53
CA ALA A 239 24.64 -3.50 23.74
C ALA A 239 25.09 -4.94 23.46
N GLU A 240 24.65 -5.86 24.31
CA GLU A 240 24.77 -7.28 24.00
C GLU A 240 23.93 -7.62 22.77
N PHE A 241 24.50 -8.45 21.90
CA PHE A 241 23.83 -8.92 20.69
C PHE A 241 24.17 -10.37 20.40
N ALA A 242 23.24 -11.09 19.80
CA ALA A 242 23.53 -12.39 19.20
C ALA A 242 23.74 -12.25 17.70
N TYR A 243 24.60 -13.11 17.14
CA TYR A 243 24.74 -13.23 15.69
C TYR A 243 24.75 -14.70 15.31
N LYS A 244 23.73 -15.11 14.56
CA LYS A 244 23.55 -16.49 14.12
C LYS A 244 22.99 -16.50 12.70
N ASP A 245 23.61 -17.26 11.81
CA ASP A 245 23.13 -17.50 10.45
C ASP A 245 22.84 -16.21 9.65
N GLY A 246 23.66 -15.16 9.84
CA GLY A 246 23.49 -13.88 9.14
C GLY A 246 22.46 -12.95 9.77
N VAL A 247 21.89 -13.29 10.93
CA VAL A 247 20.95 -12.45 11.67
C VAL A 247 21.63 -11.92 12.93
N VAL A 248 21.65 -10.60 13.09
CA VAL A 248 22.00 -9.93 14.35
C VAL A 248 20.72 -9.63 15.12
N THR A 249 20.70 -9.95 16.41
CA THR A 249 19.60 -9.60 17.31
C THR A 249 20.11 -8.76 18.47
N VAL A 250 19.47 -7.61 18.70
CA VAL A 250 19.84 -6.64 19.74
C VAL A 250 18.60 -6.33 20.57
N ALA A 251 18.72 -6.39 21.90
CA ALA A 251 17.64 -5.98 22.78
C ALA A 251 17.51 -4.45 22.78
N VAL A 252 16.34 -3.95 22.37
CA VAL A 252 16.02 -2.52 22.38
C VAL A 252 15.17 -2.23 23.62
N PRO A 253 15.68 -1.45 24.60
CA PRO A 253 14.91 -1.10 25.77
C PRO A 253 13.77 -0.17 25.37
N TRP A 254 12.66 -0.25 26.09
CA TRP A 254 11.55 0.68 25.88
C TRP A 254 12.00 2.11 26.15
N SER A 255 11.88 2.98 25.16
CA SER A 255 12.27 4.40 25.23
C SER A 255 11.37 5.23 26.16
N GLY A 256 10.40 4.59 26.82
CA GLY A 256 9.41 5.23 27.69
C GLY A 256 8.30 5.97 26.92
N SER A 257 8.31 5.96 25.58
CA SER A 257 7.32 6.66 24.76
C SER A 257 7.18 6.08 23.35
N SER A 258 5.95 5.92 22.88
CA SER A 258 5.63 5.54 21.49
C SER A 258 5.92 6.64 20.46
N SER A 259 6.39 7.82 20.88
CA SER A 259 6.85 8.89 19.98
C SER A 259 8.37 8.99 19.89
N LYS A 260 9.12 8.25 20.71
CA LYS A 260 10.58 8.26 20.72
C LYS A 260 11.10 7.04 19.97
N LEU A 261 11.97 7.30 19.00
CA LEU A 261 12.71 6.26 18.32
C LEU A 261 13.92 5.87 19.18
N SER A 262 14.23 4.59 19.17
CA SER A 262 15.49 4.07 19.65
C SER A 262 16.48 3.95 18.48
N ARG A 263 17.74 4.30 18.71
CA ARG A 263 18.84 4.21 17.75
C ARG A 263 19.62 2.95 18.03
N VAL A 264 19.68 2.07 17.05
CA VAL A 264 20.52 0.88 17.07
C VAL A 264 21.63 1.07 16.05
N GLU A 265 22.87 1.09 16.52
CA GLU A 265 24.05 1.21 15.68
C GLU A 265 24.76 -0.14 15.56
N TYR A 266 25.17 -0.48 14.34
CA TYR A 266 25.97 -1.65 14.02
C TYR A 266 27.32 -1.18 13.47
N VAL A 267 28.40 -1.58 14.13
CA VAL A 267 29.77 -1.18 13.77
C VAL A 267 30.50 -2.36 13.16
N TYR A 268 31.10 -2.17 11.98
CA TYR A 268 31.83 -3.19 11.23
C TYR A 268 33.30 -2.80 11.03
#